data_AF-A0A927XXA3-F1
#
_entry.id   AF-A0A927XXA3-F1
#
_cell.length_a   1.000
_cell.length_b   1.000
_cell.length_c   1.000
_cell.angle_alpha   90.00
_cell.angle_beta   90.00
_cell.angle_gamma   90.00
#
_symmetry.space_group_name_H-M   'P 1'
#
loop_
_entity.id
_entity.type
_entity.pdbx_description
1 polymer ?
#
loop_
_entity_poly.entity_id
_entity_poly.type
_entity_poly.pdbx_seq_one_letter_code
_entity_poly.pdbx_strand_id
1 'polypeptide(L)'
;MELRLLDEVMPLPTGLVLLSMDETRAEGLPQRAAAGAALTDALGNRHRVASVEEQEGLYLLMLPDGDAAYWERLFRKVTVDATLVTLTFTDEEAQA
;
A
#
# COMPACT_ATOMS: atom_id res chain seq x y z
N MET A 1 -5.27 4.38 -7.93
CA MET A 1 -4.11 5.30 -7.96
C MET A 1 -2.81 4.53 -7.80
N GLU A 2 -1.68 5.07 -8.22
CA GLU A 2 -0.37 4.44 -8.07
C GLU A 2 0.38 4.98 -6.84
N LEU A 3 1.03 4.07 -6.10
CA LEU A 3 1.90 4.40 -4.97
C LEU A 3 3.26 3.75 -5.20
N ARG A 4 4.31 4.39 -4.70
CA ARG A 4 5.65 3.79 -4.66
C ARG A 4 5.94 3.30 -3.26
N LEU A 5 6.09 2.00 -3.09
CA LEU A 5 6.54 1.45 -1.82
C LEU A 5 8.04 1.69 -1.64
N LEU A 6 8.40 2.15 -0.45
CA LEU A 6 9.78 2.10 0.01
C LEU A 6 10.12 0.65 0.35
N ASP A 7 11.38 0.26 0.16
CA ASP A 7 11.88 -1.09 0.47
C ASP A 7 12.03 -1.32 1.99
N GLU A 8 11.02 -0.91 2.75
CA GLU A 8 10.95 -1.03 4.21
C GLU A 8 9.64 -1.70 4.61
N VAL A 9 9.77 -2.78 5.39
CA VAL A 9 8.64 -3.54 5.92
C VAL A 9 8.72 -3.48 7.44
N MET A 10 7.65 -3.01 8.07
CA MET A 10 7.54 -2.99 9.53
C MET A 10 6.54 -4.05 9.99
N PRO A 11 7.00 -5.23 10.45
CA PRO A 11 6.10 -6.24 11.01
C PRO A 11 5.54 -5.78 12.35
N LEU A 12 4.25 -6.05 12.57
CA LEU A 12 3.52 -5.79 13.81
C LEU A 12 2.85 -7.08 14.30
N PRO A 13 2.47 -7.19 15.59
CA PRO A 13 1.72 -8.34 16.08
C PRO A 13 0.39 -8.59 15.35
N THR A 14 -0.17 -7.56 14.72
CA THR A 14 -1.49 -7.56 14.05
C THR A 14 -1.41 -7.49 12.53
N GLY A 15 -0.22 -7.67 11.93
CA GLY A 15 -0.02 -7.57 10.49
C GLY A 15 1.31 -6.91 10.13
N LEU A 16 1.32 -6.08 9.10
CA LEU A 16 2.49 -5.29 8.73
C LEU A 16 2.11 -3.89 8.27
N VAL A 17 3.08 -2.98 8.34
CA VAL A 17 3.01 -1.65 7.76
C VAL A 17 4.00 -1.56 6.60
N LEU A 18 3.51 -1.07 5.47
CA LEU A 18 4.33 -0.66 4.33
C LEU A 18 4.39 0.86 4.29
N LEU A 19 5.57 1.38 3.98
CA LEU A 19 5.75 2.81 3.74
C LEU A 19 5.65 3.07 2.24
N SER A 20 4.96 4.15 1.88
CA SER A 20 4.86 4.55 0.50
C SER A 20 4.93 6.06 0.31
N MET A 21 5.34 6.44 -0.89
CA MET A 21 5.25 7.79 -1.39
C MET A 21 4.16 7.87 -2.46
N ASP A 22 3.34 8.91 -2.36
CA ASP A 22 2.50 9.34 -3.46
C ASP A 22 3.18 10.51 -4.19
N GLU A 23 3.61 10.26 -5.43
CA GLU A 23 4.20 11.31 -6.26
C GLU A 23 3.15 12.34 -6.73
N THR A 24 1.87 12.00 -6.65
CA THR A 24 0.74 12.83 -7.07
C THR A 24 0.12 13.65 -5.94
N ARG A 25 0.47 13.34 -4.67
CA ARG A 25 -0.08 13.97 -3.45
C ARG A 25 -1.61 14.05 -3.45
N ALA A 26 -2.27 12.91 -3.64
CA ALA A 26 -3.72 12.84 -3.61
C ALA A 26 -4.25 13.27 -2.25
N GLU A 27 -4.96 14.40 -2.22
CA GLU A 27 -5.63 14.88 -1.02
C GLU A 27 -6.67 13.85 -0.54
N GLY A 28 -6.74 13.66 0.77
CA GLY A 28 -7.78 12.86 1.41
C GLY A 28 -7.58 11.35 1.32
N LEU A 29 -6.37 10.87 1.02
CA LEU A 29 -6.07 9.44 0.89
C LEU A 29 -6.48 8.61 2.13
N PRO A 30 -6.20 9.04 3.38
CA PRO A 30 -6.67 8.34 4.58
C PRO A 30 -8.20 8.20 4.64
N GLN A 31 -8.94 9.26 4.29
CA GLN A 31 -10.40 9.28 4.30
C GLN A 31 -10.98 8.35 3.24
N ARG A 32 -10.38 8.31 2.04
CA ARG A 32 -10.77 7.37 0.98
C ARG A 32 -10.50 5.92 1.36
N ALA A 33 -9.36 5.65 1.98
CA ALA A 33 -9.01 4.31 2.44
C ALA A 33 -9.93 3.79 3.56
N ALA A 34 -10.53 4.69 4.36
CA ALA A 34 -11.50 4.32 5.39
C ALA A 34 -12.78 3.65 4.81
N ALA A 35 -13.11 3.92 3.54
CA ALA A 35 -14.18 3.23 2.81
C ALA A 35 -13.78 1.83 2.29
N GLY A 36 -12.55 1.40 2.58
CA GLY A 36 -11.96 0.16 2.11
C GLY A 36 -11.01 0.40 0.93
N ALA A 37 -9.83 -0.20 1.03
CA ALA A 37 -8.82 -0.15 -0.02
C ALA A 37 -8.17 -1.52 -0.22
N ALA A 38 -7.74 -1.76 -1.45
CA ALA A 38 -6.98 -2.92 -1.85
C ALA A 38 -5.69 -2.48 -2.55
N LEU A 39 -4.58 -3.05 -2.14
CA LEU A 39 -3.27 -2.87 -2.73
C LEU A 39 -3.01 -4.01 -3.71
N THR A 40 -2.80 -3.68 -4.98
CA THR A 40 -2.36 -4.63 -6.01
C THR A 40 -0.87 -4.46 -6.20
N ASP A 41 -0.10 -5.54 -6.00
CA ASP A 41 1.34 -5.51 -6.15
C ASP A 41 1.82 -5.73 -7.59
N ALA A 42 3.13 -5.62 -7.80
CA ALA A 42 3.76 -5.78 -9.11
C ALA A 42 3.61 -7.18 -9.73
N LEU A 43 3.23 -8.20 -8.94
CA LEU A 43 2.94 -9.55 -9.43
C LEU A 43 1.44 -9.77 -9.68
N GLY A 44 0.61 -8.74 -9.45
CA GLY A 44 -0.84 -8.79 -9.62
C GLY A 44 -1.60 -9.35 -8.42
N ASN A 45 -0.94 -9.60 -7.28
CA ASN A 45 -1.64 -10.08 -6.09
C ASN A 45 -2.33 -8.92 -5.38
N ARG A 46 -3.56 -9.16 -4.89
CA ARG A 46 -4.35 -8.17 -4.15
C ARG A 46 -4.26 -8.41 -2.65
N HIS A 47 -4.01 -7.34 -1.92
CA HIS A 47 -3.87 -7.31 -0.46
C HIS A 47 -4.87 -6.33 0.12
N ARG A 48 -5.52 -6.71 1.22
CA ARG A 48 -6.44 -5.80 1.93
C ARG A 48 -5.63 -4.76 2.71
N VAL A 49 -5.99 -3.49 2.54
CA VAL A 49 -5.47 -2.39 3.35
C VAL A 49 -6.56 -2.01 4.34
N ALA A 50 -6.29 -2.12 5.64
CA ALA A 50 -7.30 -1.79 6.64
C ALA A 50 -7.25 -0.32 7.09
N SER A 51 -6.09 0.32 7.00
CA SER A 51 -5.96 1.76 7.22
C SER A 51 -4.79 2.34 6.41
N VAL A 52 -4.90 3.62 6.11
CA VAL A 52 -3.83 4.44 5.56
C VAL A 52 -3.67 5.66 6.45
N GLU A 53 -2.46 5.93 6.90
CA GLU A 53 -2.11 7.12 7.68
C GLU A 53 -1.09 7.95 6.93
N GLU A 54 -1.13 9.27 7.09
CA GLU A 54 -0.12 10.19 6.55
C GLU A 54 0.78 10.69 7.68
N GLN A 55 2.09 10.52 7.53
CA GLN A 55 3.09 11.03 8.46
C GLN A 55 4.24 11.66 7.68
N GLU A 56 4.48 12.95 7.92
CA GLU A 56 5.61 13.69 7.32
C GLU A 56 5.70 13.58 5.78
N GLY A 57 4.55 13.46 5.09
CA GLY A 57 4.47 13.32 3.64
C GLY A 57 4.68 11.89 3.11
N LEU A 58 4.77 10.90 3.99
CA LEU A 58 4.72 9.47 3.68
C LEU A 58 3.36 8.89 4.06
N TYR A 59 2.95 7.85 3.33
CA TYR A 59 1.76 7.08 3.66
C TYR A 59 2.14 5.72 4.25
N LEU A 60 1.56 5.42 5.41
CA LEU A 60 1.70 4.15 6.11
C LEU A 60 0.47 3.30 5.82
N LEU A 61 0.65 2.16 5.16
CA LEU A 61 -0.41 1.23 4.78
C LEU A 61 -0.42 0.04 5.73
N MET A 62 -1.49 -0.15 6.49
CA MET A 62 -1.63 -1.28 7.40
C MET A 62 -2.31 -2.46 6.69
N LEU A 63 -1.59 -3.57 6.59
CA LEU A 63 -2.06 -4.83 6.01
C LEU A 63 -2.20 -5.88 7.13
N PRO A 64 -3.44 -6.21 7.56
CA PRO A 64 -3.66 -7.08 8.72
C PRO A 64 -3.23 -8.54 8.46
N ASP A 65 -3.36 -8.99 7.22
CA ASP A 65 -3.05 -10.35 6.79
C ASP A 65 -1.69 -10.44 6.06
N GLY A 66 -0.85 -9.39 6.21
CA GLY A 66 0.40 -9.28 5.48
C GLY A 66 1.50 -10.22 6.01
N ASP A 67 2.27 -10.82 5.09
CA ASP A 67 3.48 -11.59 5.39
C ASP A 67 4.73 -10.77 5.10
N ALA A 68 5.50 -10.41 6.14
CA ALA A 68 6.72 -9.62 5.96
C ALA A 68 7.74 -10.32 5.05
N ALA A 69 7.89 -11.65 5.15
CA ALA A 69 8.82 -12.40 4.32
C ALA A 69 8.38 -12.41 2.85
N TYR A 70 7.08 -12.30 2.57
CA TYR A 70 6.57 -12.11 1.21
C TYR A 70 7.04 -10.77 0.63
N TRP A 71 6.84 -9.68 1.35
CA TRP A 71 7.20 -8.33 0.90
C TRP A 71 8.72 -8.16 0.74
N GLU A 72 9.52 -8.67 1.68
CA GLU A 72 10.98 -8.69 1.55
C GLU A 72 11.45 -9.44 0.29
N ARG A 73 10.82 -10.58 -0.04
CA ARG A 73 11.11 -11.31 -1.28
C ARG A 73 10.65 -10.56 -2.52
N LEU A 74 9.52 -9.86 -2.45
CA LEU A 74 8.98 -9.08 -3.55
C LEU A 74 9.94 -7.92 -3.91
N PHE A 75 10.38 -7.14 -2.92
CA PHE A 75 11.30 -6.02 -3.12
C PHE A 75 12.63 -6.49 -3.75
N ARG A 76 13.18 -7.63 -3.32
CA ARG A 76 14.38 -8.20 -3.95
C ARG A 76 14.20 -8.64 -5.41
N LYS A 77 12.98 -8.99 -5.81
CA LYS A 77 12.67 -9.40 -7.19
C LYS A 77 12.40 -8.20 -8.10
N VAL A 78 11.95 -7.09 -7.54
CA VAL A 78 11.61 -5.87 -8.28
C VAL A 78 12.73 -4.85 -8.10
N THR A 79 13.77 -4.95 -8.93
CA THR A 79 14.89 -3.99 -8.94
C THR A 79 14.52 -2.69 -9.67
N VAL A 80 13.69 -1.88 -9.03
CA VAL A 80 13.43 -0.48 -9.41
C VAL A 80 13.67 0.35 -8.15
N ASP A 81 14.02 1.64 -8.27
CA ASP A 81 14.31 2.51 -7.11
C ASP A 81 13.19 2.57 -6.04
N ALA A 82 11.97 2.11 -6.39
CA ALA A 82 10.87 1.81 -5.49
C ALA A 82 9.93 0.78 -6.13
N THR A 83 9.27 -0.07 -5.34
CA THR A 83 8.30 -1.05 -5.85
C THR A 83 6.96 -0.37 -6.14
N LEU A 84 6.58 -0.25 -7.42
CA LEU A 84 5.30 0.34 -7.83
C LEU A 84 4.14 -0.61 -7.48
N VAL A 85 3.10 -0.05 -6.86
CA VAL A 85 1.87 -0.74 -6.52
C VAL A 85 0.66 0.11 -6.86
N THR A 86 -0.49 -0.53 -7.08
CA THR A 86 -1.74 0.17 -7.36
C THR A 86 -2.68 0.05 -6.17
N LEU A 87 -3.09 1.18 -5.61
CA LEU A 87 -4.11 1.24 -4.58
C LEU A 87 -5.48 1.54 -5.22
N THR A 88 -6.48 0.69 -4.96
CA THR A 88 -7.86 0.82 -5.46
C THR A 88 -8.83 0.91 -4.30
N PHE A 89 -9.90 1.69 -4.44
CA PHE A 89 -10.90 1.90 -3.39
C PHE A 89 -12.23 1.25 -3.75
N THR A 90 -12.98 0.78 -2.76
CA THR A 90 -14.26 0.09 -2.96
C THR A 90 -15.30 0.97 -3.67
N ASP A 91 -15.27 2.29 -3.42
CA ASP A 91 -16.22 3.23 -4.01
C ASP A 91 -15.96 3.52 -5.51
N GLU A 92 -14.78 3.19 -6.05
CA GLU A 92 -14.46 3.40 -7.48
C GLU A 92 -15.10 2.35 -8.39
N GLU A 93 -15.51 1.18 -7.87
CA GLU A 93 -16.23 0.16 -8.67
C GLU A 93 -17.70 0.55 -8.96
N ALA A 94 -18.24 1.57 -8.28
CA ALA A 94 -19.64 2.01 -8.45
C ALA A 94 -19.85 3.06 -9.56
N GLN A 95 -18.80 3.49 -10.27
CA GLN A 95 -18.88 4.54 -11.31
C GLN A 95 -18.25 4.17 -12.67
N ALA A 96 -18.07 2.88 -12.95
CA ALA A 96 -17.68 2.40 -14.29
C ALA A 96 -18.89 1.93 -15.11
#